data_AF-A0A3M7H3G8-F1
#
_entry.id   AF-A0A3M7H3G8-F1
#
_cell.length_a   1.000
_cell.length_b   1.000
_cell.length_c   1.000
_cell.angle_alpha   90.00
_cell.angle_beta   90.00
_cell.angle_gamma   90.00
#
_symmetry.space_group_name_H-M   'P 1'
#
loop_
_entity.id
_entity.type
_entity.pdbx_description
1 polymer ?
#
loop_
_entity_poly.entity_id
_entity_poly.type
_entity_poly.pdbx_seq_one_letter_code
_entity_poly.pdbx_strand_id
1 'polypeptide(L)'
;MHGLTTNPHVPFIYNEQSLGRSGMDRTWENNFQNALQTIGAQRATPDTPIMINMRGHGQDDYACIKRVADLKLGMHTVCIANDKVLVDRKSWSQATVSNIALKYNVKDSRGRNHHFSEADLDVLNKIGGKGTIVVGADCAHPMKGAHTATPSIAAVMGSTDNGFMHYPGSMRLQPSRKEDILELAEMLKERLLDRAFANQKAAEDPLVLPSNILFYRDGVSESQYDILRRRELPQVQIAYNKAFRSIQDNYPQPGATMPPNPIPPPDFSRTDWGVCSRKHRVETEKNADEAWAAQIAAQPNNVPFNLTYVVVGKRHNTRFYPDAKEVQGSKGNVKPGLVVDQVITHPYSMDFYLQSHEAIQGTARSAHYFTLQNNMGLSADNLHRITHMLCYAYARATKGVSYCAPAYYADKLCDRGRAYLRHYYMGVPGFEPRAMRRAKSGPPPETYEQYIRDILIDVRHDAHYQPYYDPEDPPQHYGVDRQNPWHYNLDNTMFYL
;
A
#
# COMPACT_ATOMS: atom_id res chain seq x y z
N MET A 1 4.09 27.01 -12.63
CA MET A 1 5.14 27.25 -13.65
C MET A 1 6.12 26.11 -13.50
N HIS A 2 5.81 24.95 -14.06
CA HIS A 2 6.68 23.77 -13.91
C HIS A 2 7.67 23.76 -15.07
N GLY A 3 8.94 23.56 -14.75
CA GLY A 3 10.01 23.38 -15.74
C GLY A 3 10.64 22.01 -15.49
N LEU A 4 10.96 21.26 -16.52
CA LEU A 4 11.65 19.97 -16.41
C LEU A 4 13.02 20.16 -17.01
N THR A 5 14.16 20.02 -16.29
CA THR A 5 15.55 20.35 -16.74
C THR A 5 16.45 19.14 -17.06
N THR A 6 17.39 19.30 -18.00
CA THR A 6 18.56 18.50 -18.39
C THR A 6 19.75 19.20 -17.80
N ASN A 7 20.69 18.45 -17.23
CA ASN A 7 22.02 18.95 -16.95
C ASN A 7 23.04 17.99 -17.62
N PRO A 8 23.95 18.45 -18.49
CA PRO A 8 24.92 17.55 -19.11
C PRO A 8 25.92 16.93 -18.11
N HIS A 9 25.98 17.46 -16.88
CA HIS A 9 26.79 16.93 -15.78
C HIS A 9 25.97 16.18 -14.72
N VAL A 10 24.65 16.07 -14.90
CA VAL A 10 23.74 15.30 -14.03
C VAL A 10 22.58 14.79 -14.91
N PRO A 11 22.40 13.46 -15.11
CA PRO A 11 21.56 12.91 -16.18
C PRO A 11 20.08 13.23 -15.98
N PHE A 12 19.69 14.43 -16.37
CA PHE A 12 18.32 14.93 -16.35
C PHE A 12 17.93 15.25 -17.79
N ILE A 13 16.63 15.36 -18.08
CA ILE A 13 16.13 15.63 -19.43
C ILE A 13 15.10 16.80 -19.44
N TYR A 14 15.21 17.77 -20.39
CA TYR A 14 14.50 19.08 -20.40
C TYR A 14 13.54 19.29 -21.57
N ASN A 15 12.56 20.16 -21.32
CA ASN A 15 11.78 20.88 -22.32
C ASN A 15 11.75 22.39 -21.99
N GLU A 16 12.02 23.26 -22.97
CA GLU A 16 12.14 24.73 -22.83
C GLU A 16 10.84 25.47 -22.50
N GLN A 17 9.68 24.85 -22.73
CA GLN A 17 8.39 25.51 -22.58
C GLN A 17 7.78 25.28 -21.19
N SER A 18 7.58 26.37 -20.43
CA SER A 18 6.81 26.35 -19.18
C SER A 18 5.35 26.01 -19.48
N LEU A 19 4.88 24.85 -18.98
CA LEU A 19 3.48 24.43 -19.11
C LEU A 19 2.51 25.20 -18.18
N GLY A 20 2.98 26.15 -17.37
CA GLY A 20 2.11 26.92 -16.47
C GLY A 20 1.72 26.17 -15.18
N ARG A 21 0.55 26.47 -14.61
CA ARG A 21 -0.10 25.66 -13.55
C ARG A 21 -0.98 24.62 -14.23
N SER A 22 -1.15 23.45 -13.63
CA SER A 22 -1.96 22.39 -14.24
C SER A 22 -3.41 22.78 -14.40
N GLY A 23 -3.94 23.57 -13.43
CA GLY A 23 -5.37 23.86 -13.35
C GLY A 23 -6.25 22.61 -13.23
N MET A 24 -5.63 21.44 -12.99
CA MET A 24 -6.26 20.12 -13.13
C MET A 24 -6.95 19.91 -14.50
N ASP A 25 -6.43 20.56 -15.56
CA ASP A 25 -6.97 20.51 -16.92
C ASP A 25 -6.37 19.37 -17.77
N ARG A 26 -7.20 18.80 -18.65
CA ARG A 26 -6.81 17.72 -19.57
C ARG A 26 -5.81 18.19 -20.63
N THR A 27 -5.90 19.43 -21.09
CA THR A 27 -4.99 19.98 -22.11
C THR A 27 -3.57 20.06 -21.55
N TRP A 28 -3.42 20.50 -20.30
CA TRP A 28 -2.16 20.49 -19.58
C TRP A 28 -1.58 19.09 -19.44
N GLU A 29 -2.39 18.11 -19.04
CA GLU A 29 -1.93 16.72 -18.92
C GLU A 29 -1.48 16.14 -20.26
N ASN A 30 -2.16 16.46 -21.37
CA ASN A 30 -1.77 16.04 -22.72
C ASN A 30 -0.44 16.69 -23.15
N ASN A 31 -0.29 18.00 -22.90
CA ASN A 31 0.96 18.70 -23.20
C ASN A 31 2.13 18.16 -22.36
N PHE A 32 1.88 17.86 -21.08
CA PHE A 32 2.87 17.25 -20.19
C PHE A 32 3.22 15.82 -20.64
N GLN A 33 2.24 15.03 -21.09
CA GLN A 33 2.47 13.71 -21.64
C GLN A 33 3.40 13.74 -22.85
N ASN A 34 3.14 14.61 -23.82
CA ASN A 34 3.97 14.77 -25.01
C ASN A 34 5.41 15.16 -24.63
N ALA A 35 5.55 16.14 -23.73
CA ALA A 35 6.85 16.56 -23.23
C ALA A 35 7.60 15.41 -22.55
N LEU A 36 6.93 14.65 -21.68
CA LEU A 36 7.54 13.55 -20.95
C LEU A 36 7.93 12.39 -21.87
N GLN A 37 7.18 12.14 -22.95
CA GLN A 37 7.55 11.17 -23.99
C GLN A 37 8.80 11.60 -24.78
N THR A 38 8.89 12.85 -25.22
CA THR A 38 10.09 13.39 -25.89
C THR A 38 11.32 13.23 -25.01
N ILE A 39 11.19 13.60 -23.74
CA ILE A 39 12.23 13.46 -22.72
C ILE A 39 12.57 11.99 -22.51
N GLY A 40 11.55 11.13 -22.38
CA GLY A 40 11.69 9.70 -22.18
C GLY A 40 12.49 9.01 -23.29
N ALA A 41 12.30 9.44 -24.55
CA ALA A 41 13.00 8.93 -25.72
C ALA A 41 14.49 9.30 -25.77
N GLN A 42 14.91 10.33 -25.05
CA GLN A 42 16.30 10.77 -24.95
C GLN A 42 17.08 10.05 -23.83
N ARG A 43 16.43 9.20 -23.02
CA ARG A 43 17.07 8.52 -21.89
C ARG A 43 18.03 7.43 -22.37
N ALA A 44 19.22 7.41 -21.78
CA ALA A 44 20.21 6.35 -22.02
C ALA A 44 19.72 4.97 -21.54
N THR A 45 18.92 4.93 -20.47
CA THR A 45 18.25 3.71 -20.01
C THR A 45 16.75 3.97 -19.73
N PRO A 46 15.85 3.07 -20.14
CA PRO A 46 14.40 3.25 -19.98
C PRO A 46 13.91 3.43 -18.53
N ASP A 47 14.63 2.86 -17.56
CA ASP A 47 14.21 2.84 -16.16
C ASP A 47 14.73 4.04 -15.35
N THR A 48 15.61 4.86 -15.94
CA THR A 48 16.17 6.03 -15.28
C THR A 48 15.06 7.00 -14.86
N PRO A 49 14.92 7.34 -13.55
CA PRO A 49 13.92 8.29 -13.10
C PRO A 49 14.16 9.70 -13.65
N ILE A 50 13.07 10.37 -14.00
CA ILE A 50 13.06 11.74 -14.52
C ILE A 50 12.80 12.69 -13.36
N MET A 51 13.70 13.67 -13.15
CA MET A 51 13.48 14.71 -12.15
C MET A 51 12.57 15.81 -12.69
N ILE A 52 11.62 16.24 -11.85
CA ILE A 52 10.61 17.23 -12.20
C ILE A 52 10.74 18.41 -11.26
N ASN A 53 11.14 19.58 -11.78
CA ASN A 53 11.21 20.80 -10.99
C ASN A 53 9.82 21.47 -10.94
N MET A 54 9.17 21.34 -9.79
CA MET A 54 7.91 22.01 -9.52
C MET A 54 8.21 23.38 -8.91
N ARG A 55 7.71 24.48 -9.52
CA ARG A 55 7.77 25.79 -8.87
C ARG A 55 6.72 25.84 -7.76
N GLY A 56 7.15 25.49 -6.56
CA GLY A 56 6.35 25.48 -5.34
C GLY A 56 5.77 24.11 -4.97
N HIS A 57 4.92 24.11 -3.95
CA HIS A 57 4.41 22.90 -3.28
C HIS A 57 2.98 22.52 -3.72
N GLY A 58 2.60 22.82 -4.96
CA GLY A 58 1.24 22.60 -5.48
C GLY A 58 0.86 21.12 -5.58
N GLN A 59 -0.12 20.69 -4.78
CA GLN A 59 -0.59 19.30 -4.78
C GLN A 59 -1.39 18.94 -6.06
N ASP A 60 -2.08 19.91 -6.65
CA ASP A 60 -2.82 19.75 -7.92
C ASP A 60 -1.87 19.40 -9.08
N ASP A 61 -0.77 20.15 -9.15
CA ASP A 61 0.27 19.94 -10.14
C ASP A 61 0.95 18.58 -9.95
N TYR A 62 1.29 18.24 -8.69
CA TYR A 62 1.88 16.94 -8.35
C TYR A 62 0.97 15.78 -8.80
N ALA A 63 -0.34 15.89 -8.58
CA ALA A 63 -1.31 14.88 -8.99
C ALA A 63 -1.37 14.70 -10.50
N CYS A 64 -1.43 15.79 -11.28
CA CYS A 64 -1.40 15.72 -12.74
C CYS A 64 -0.13 15.05 -13.26
N ILE A 65 1.03 15.45 -12.69
CA ILE A 65 2.33 14.85 -13.02
C ILE A 65 2.32 13.34 -12.77
N LYS A 66 1.85 12.90 -11.59
CA LYS A 66 1.82 11.47 -11.23
C LYS A 66 0.81 10.68 -12.04
N ARG A 67 -0.36 11.23 -12.36
CA ARG A 67 -1.31 10.56 -13.26
C ARG A 67 -0.68 10.29 -14.63
N VAL A 68 -0.09 11.31 -15.25
CA VAL A 68 0.52 11.14 -16.58
C VAL A 68 1.71 10.17 -16.52
N ALA A 69 2.64 10.39 -15.58
CA ALA A 69 3.85 9.59 -15.50
C ALA A 69 3.57 8.13 -15.11
N ASP A 70 2.75 7.91 -14.08
CA ASP A 70 2.56 6.59 -13.49
C ASP A 70 1.46 5.80 -14.22
N LEU A 71 0.33 6.43 -14.56
CA LEU A 71 -0.81 5.74 -15.17
C LEU A 71 -0.65 5.58 -16.68
N LYS A 72 -0.21 6.63 -17.39
CA LYS A 72 -0.19 6.62 -18.85
C LYS A 72 1.14 6.16 -19.45
N LEU A 73 2.26 6.55 -18.85
CA LEU A 73 3.58 6.37 -19.47
C LEU A 73 4.47 5.31 -18.80
N GLY A 74 4.15 4.91 -17.57
CA GLY A 74 5.00 4.00 -16.79
C GLY A 74 6.42 4.51 -16.59
N MET A 75 6.57 5.82 -16.40
CA MET A 75 7.87 6.47 -16.25
C MET A 75 8.11 6.88 -14.80
N HIS A 76 9.24 6.46 -14.23
CA HIS A 76 9.66 6.90 -12.91
C HIS A 76 9.90 8.42 -12.89
N THR A 77 9.28 9.10 -11.93
CA THR A 77 9.48 10.55 -11.74
C THR A 77 9.77 10.91 -10.29
N VAL A 78 10.70 11.86 -10.07
CA VAL A 78 11.03 12.45 -8.77
C VAL A 78 10.70 13.95 -8.82
N CYS A 79 9.66 14.37 -8.10
CA CYS A 79 9.27 15.78 -8.07
C CYS A 79 10.05 16.54 -6.99
N ILE A 80 10.57 17.70 -7.34
CA ILE A 80 11.33 18.60 -6.47
C ILE A 80 10.55 19.91 -6.40
N ALA A 81 9.98 20.21 -5.24
CA ALA A 81 9.11 21.37 -5.03
C ALA A 81 9.85 22.67 -4.65
N ASN A 82 11.15 22.57 -4.38
CA ASN A 82 12.00 23.70 -4.05
C ASN A 82 12.82 24.06 -5.28
N ASP A 83 12.39 25.11 -5.97
CA ASP A 83 13.03 25.64 -7.16
C ASP A 83 14.50 26.01 -6.92
N LYS A 84 14.87 26.46 -5.72
CA LYS A 84 16.26 26.81 -5.38
C LYS A 84 17.22 25.63 -5.38
N VAL A 85 16.74 24.40 -5.20
CA VAL A 85 17.61 23.21 -5.11
C VAL A 85 18.17 22.81 -6.48
N LEU A 86 17.54 23.22 -7.59
CA LEU A 86 17.95 22.83 -8.95
C LEU A 86 18.49 23.99 -9.78
N VAL A 87 18.54 25.20 -9.24
CA VAL A 87 18.91 26.43 -9.98
C VAL A 87 20.41 26.75 -9.86
N ASP A 88 21.05 26.51 -8.72
CA ASP A 88 22.50 26.77 -8.52
C ASP A 88 23.12 25.64 -7.68
N ARG A 89 24.31 25.16 -8.06
CA ARG A 89 25.07 24.18 -7.25
C ARG A 89 25.46 24.75 -5.88
N LYS A 90 25.63 26.07 -5.76
CA LYS A 90 25.98 26.74 -4.49
C LYS A 90 24.82 26.76 -3.49
N SER A 91 23.58 26.56 -3.93
CA SER A 91 22.40 26.47 -3.05
C SER A 91 22.07 25.03 -2.62
N TRP A 92 22.90 24.04 -2.98
CA TRP A 92 22.67 22.65 -2.61
C TRP A 92 22.99 22.40 -1.15
N SER A 93 21.97 22.10 -0.35
CA SER A 93 22.18 21.44 0.93
C SER A 93 22.50 19.97 0.69
N GLN A 94 23.65 19.50 1.19
CA GLN A 94 24.05 18.10 1.11
C GLN A 94 22.95 17.17 1.64
N ALA A 95 22.33 17.51 2.78
CA ALA A 95 21.23 16.72 3.35
C ALA A 95 20.03 16.60 2.41
N THR A 96 19.65 17.69 1.71
CA THR A 96 18.53 17.67 0.76
C THR A 96 18.85 16.81 -0.45
N VAL A 97 20.05 16.96 -1.04
CA VAL A 97 20.46 16.20 -2.23
C VAL A 97 20.61 14.72 -1.89
N SER A 98 21.17 14.36 -0.73
CA SER A 98 21.23 12.97 -0.26
C SER A 98 19.84 12.34 -0.14
N ASN A 99 18.87 13.05 0.46
CA ASN A 99 17.50 12.53 0.56
C ASN A 99 16.79 12.38 -0.80
N ILE A 100 17.11 13.24 -1.77
CA ILE A 100 16.64 13.10 -3.15
C ILE A 100 17.27 11.85 -3.79
N ALA A 101 18.58 11.65 -3.61
CA ALA A 101 19.29 10.48 -4.13
C ALA A 101 18.73 9.16 -3.58
N LEU A 102 18.36 9.12 -2.29
CA LEU A 102 17.68 7.95 -1.70
C LEU A 102 16.40 7.59 -2.47
N LYS A 103 15.56 8.59 -2.79
CA LYS A 103 14.31 8.40 -3.54
C LYS A 103 14.55 8.06 -5.00
N TYR A 104 15.65 8.53 -5.57
CA TYR A 104 16.04 8.25 -6.95
C TYR A 104 16.46 6.79 -7.09
N ASN A 105 17.36 6.33 -6.23
CA ASN A 105 17.89 4.97 -6.26
C ASN A 105 16.79 3.92 -6.14
N VAL A 106 15.86 4.08 -5.18
CA VAL A 106 14.80 3.09 -4.88
C VAL A 106 13.68 3.01 -5.91
N LYS A 107 13.68 3.90 -6.92
CA LYS A 107 12.71 3.82 -8.02
C LYS A 107 13.11 2.79 -9.07
N ASP A 108 14.41 2.49 -9.22
CA ASP A 108 14.85 1.30 -9.95
C ASP A 108 14.52 0.06 -9.10
N SER A 109 13.92 -0.95 -9.72
CA SER A 109 13.68 -2.29 -9.14
C SER A 109 14.91 -2.93 -8.46
N ARG A 110 16.12 -2.51 -8.82
CA ARG A 110 17.39 -3.04 -8.27
C ARG A 110 18.02 -2.12 -7.22
N GLY A 111 17.51 -0.91 -7.04
CA GLY A 111 18.11 0.08 -6.16
C GLY A 111 17.96 -0.29 -4.69
N ARG A 112 19.09 -0.30 -3.96
CA ARG A 112 19.13 -0.54 -2.51
C ARG A 112 19.96 0.54 -1.83
N ASN A 113 19.39 1.19 -0.82
CA ASN A 113 20.06 2.27 -0.07
C ASN A 113 20.83 1.77 1.14
N HIS A 114 20.25 0.78 1.85
CA HIS A 114 20.82 0.16 3.04
C HIS A 114 20.27 -1.27 3.15
N HIS A 115 20.82 -2.04 4.08
CA HIS A 115 20.38 -3.40 4.40
C HIS A 115 20.57 -3.68 5.89
N PHE A 116 19.92 -4.73 6.37
CA PHE A 116 20.12 -5.22 7.74
C PHE A 116 21.46 -5.96 7.89
N SER A 117 21.98 -5.99 9.12
CA SER A 117 23.14 -6.81 9.44
C SER A 117 22.78 -8.30 9.39
N GLU A 118 23.78 -9.18 9.27
CA GLU A 118 23.53 -10.64 9.31
C GLU A 118 22.86 -11.08 10.62
N ALA A 119 23.25 -10.48 11.75
CA ALA A 119 22.67 -10.77 13.06
C ALA A 119 21.19 -10.39 13.14
N ASP A 120 20.81 -9.27 12.53
CA ASP A 120 19.42 -8.81 12.45
C ASP A 120 18.59 -9.72 11.53
N LEU A 121 19.16 -10.11 10.38
CA LEU A 121 18.53 -11.05 9.45
C LEU A 121 18.39 -12.45 10.04
N ASP A 122 19.31 -12.88 10.91
CA ASP A 122 19.25 -14.20 11.56
C ASP A 122 17.95 -14.40 12.35
N VAL A 123 17.38 -13.35 12.95
CA VAL A 123 16.09 -13.41 13.64
C VAL A 123 14.95 -13.73 12.66
N LEU A 124 14.95 -13.11 11.47
CA LEU A 124 13.99 -13.41 10.39
C LEU A 124 14.27 -14.76 9.72
N ASN A 125 15.54 -15.17 9.66
CA ASN A 125 15.94 -16.45 9.09
C ASN A 125 15.48 -17.62 9.97
N LYS A 126 15.58 -17.49 11.29
CA LYS A 126 15.13 -18.50 12.26
C LYS A 126 13.64 -18.81 12.19
N ILE A 127 12.82 -17.88 11.69
CA ILE A 127 11.37 -18.04 11.58
C ILE A 127 10.91 -18.45 10.18
N GLY A 128 11.85 -18.76 9.28
CA GLY A 128 11.56 -19.26 7.93
C GLY A 128 12.42 -18.69 6.80
N GLY A 129 13.22 -17.65 7.07
CA GLY A 129 14.19 -17.08 6.12
C GLY A 129 13.63 -16.84 4.73
N LYS A 130 14.17 -17.54 3.73
CA LYS A 130 13.75 -17.44 2.32
C LYS A 130 12.27 -17.78 2.10
N GLY A 131 11.68 -18.61 2.98
CA GLY A 131 10.27 -18.98 2.97
C GLY A 131 9.33 -17.94 3.59
N THR A 132 9.82 -16.78 4.03
CA THR A 132 9.00 -15.73 4.65
C THR A 132 8.72 -14.59 3.68
N ILE A 133 7.48 -14.13 3.64
CA ILE A 133 7.09 -12.83 3.06
C ILE A 133 6.64 -11.89 4.18
N VAL A 134 7.10 -10.64 4.12
CA VAL A 134 6.59 -9.56 4.98
C VAL A 134 5.63 -8.71 4.17
N VAL A 135 4.41 -8.55 4.68
CA VAL A 135 3.31 -7.87 4.00
C VAL A 135 2.91 -6.64 4.81
N GLY A 136 2.62 -5.54 4.11
CA GLY A 136 2.04 -4.33 4.70
C GLY A 136 0.74 -3.98 3.99
N ALA A 137 -0.30 -3.62 4.74
CA ALA A 137 -1.58 -3.26 4.18
C ALA A 137 -2.24 -2.06 4.88
N ASP A 138 -2.89 -1.20 4.10
CA ASP A 138 -3.59 -0.01 4.57
C ASP A 138 -4.90 0.20 3.80
N CYS A 139 -5.87 0.88 4.43
CA CYS A 139 -7.08 1.36 3.78
C CYS A 139 -7.26 2.85 4.08
N ALA A 140 -7.14 3.67 3.05
CA ALA A 140 -7.23 5.11 3.13
C ALA A 140 -8.62 5.61 2.72
N HIS A 141 -9.27 6.31 3.65
CA HIS A 141 -10.55 6.98 3.38
C HIS A 141 -10.39 8.38 2.78
N PRO A 142 -11.44 8.87 2.08
CA PRO A 142 -11.55 10.27 1.68
C PRO A 142 -11.37 11.25 2.83
N MET A 143 -10.75 12.40 2.53
CA MET A 143 -10.57 13.49 3.49
C MET A 143 -11.93 14.09 3.91
N LYS A 144 -11.95 14.78 5.06
CA LYS A 144 -13.14 15.51 5.50
C LYS A 144 -13.49 16.58 4.45
N GLY A 145 -14.75 16.62 4.02
CA GLY A 145 -15.23 17.53 2.97
C GLY A 145 -15.20 16.94 1.55
N ALA A 146 -14.56 15.79 1.34
CA ALA A 146 -14.70 15.06 0.08
C ALA A 146 -16.14 14.55 -0.11
N HIS A 147 -16.53 14.38 -1.37
CA HIS A 147 -17.83 13.82 -1.72
C HIS A 147 -18.04 12.46 -1.03
N THR A 148 -19.25 12.21 -0.53
CA THR A 148 -19.49 11.06 0.35
C THR A 148 -19.35 9.73 -0.37
N ALA A 149 -19.58 9.71 -1.69
CA ALA A 149 -19.36 8.55 -2.56
C ALA A 149 -17.93 8.40 -3.10
N THR A 150 -16.99 9.30 -2.74
CA THR A 150 -15.60 9.13 -3.16
C THR A 150 -15.05 7.80 -2.64
N PRO A 151 -14.48 6.94 -3.49
CA PRO A 151 -13.96 5.64 -3.07
C PRO A 151 -12.89 5.73 -1.98
N SER A 152 -12.83 4.71 -1.13
CA SER A 152 -11.64 4.45 -0.33
C SER A 152 -10.61 3.73 -1.19
N ILE A 153 -9.36 3.73 -0.74
CA ILE A 153 -8.23 3.11 -1.45
C ILE A 153 -7.61 2.09 -0.52
N ALA A 154 -7.57 0.83 -0.93
CA ALA A 154 -6.82 -0.20 -0.22
C ALA A 154 -5.50 -0.47 -0.94
N ALA A 155 -4.44 -0.70 -0.16
CA ALA A 155 -3.11 -1.01 -0.66
C ALA A 155 -2.54 -2.23 0.06
N VAL A 156 -1.87 -3.12 -0.67
CA VAL A 156 -1.16 -4.29 -0.13
C VAL A 156 0.22 -4.42 -0.78
N MET A 157 1.24 -4.40 0.06
CA MET A 157 2.67 -4.43 -0.29
C MET A 157 3.27 -5.74 0.19
N GLY A 158 4.25 -6.29 -0.53
CA GLY A 158 4.91 -7.54 -0.13
C GLY A 158 6.39 -7.50 -0.45
N SER A 159 7.22 -7.97 0.48
CA SER A 159 8.65 -8.08 0.28
C SER A 159 8.97 -9.08 -0.84
N THR A 160 9.89 -8.75 -1.74
CA THR A 160 10.31 -9.64 -2.82
C THR A 160 11.73 -10.19 -2.66
N ASP A 161 12.55 -9.58 -1.82
CA ASP A 161 13.92 -10.00 -1.54
C ASP A 161 14.12 -10.51 -0.09
N ASN A 162 15.23 -11.20 0.16
CA ASN A 162 15.54 -11.77 1.48
C ASN A 162 16.17 -10.77 2.47
N GLY A 163 16.51 -9.57 2.00
CA GLY A 163 16.91 -8.45 2.84
C GLY A 163 15.72 -7.61 3.32
N PHE A 164 14.51 -7.87 2.81
CA PHE A 164 13.28 -7.14 3.13
C PHE A 164 13.42 -5.64 2.85
N MET A 165 13.93 -5.28 1.67
CA MET A 165 14.18 -3.88 1.27
C MET A 165 13.33 -3.43 0.07
N HIS A 166 12.74 -4.37 -0.68
CA HIS A 166 11.97 -4.10 -1.89
C HIS A 166 10.52 -4.57 -1.78
N TYR A 167 9.59 -3.63 -1.93
CA TYR A 167 8.14 -3.83 -1.70
C TYR A 167 7.31 -3.32 -2.88
N PRO A 168 7.18 -4.09 -3.98
CA PRO A 168 6.10 -3.84 -4.94
C PRO A 168 4.73 -3.99 -4.28
N GLY A 169 3.71 -3.43 -4.91
CA GLY A 169 2.39 -3.26 -4.31
C GLY A 169 1.24 -3.43 -5.26
N SER A 170 0.04 -3.51 -4.69
CA SER A 170 -1.21 -3.46 -5.41
C SER A 170 -2.18 -2.54 -4.72
N MET A 171 -3.06 -1.98 -5.52
CA MET A 171 -4.04 -1.02 -5.06
C MET A 171 -5.41 -1.33 -5.67
N ARG A 172 -6.45 -1.23 -4.85
CA ARG A 172 -7.84 -1.35 -5.28
C ARG A 172 -8.65 -0.19 -4.72
N LEU A 173 -9.55 0.33 -5.53
CA LEU A 173 -10.60 1.21 -5.05
C LEU A 173 -11.63 0.36 -4.32
N GLN A 174 -12.28 0.87 -3.29
CA GLN A 174 -13.39 0.18 -2.64
C GLN A 174 -14.46 1.18 -2.19
N PRO A 175 -15.68 0.71 -1.85
CA PRO A 175 -16.74 1.58 -1.37
C PRO A 175 -16.26 2.52 -0.27
N SER A 176 -16.79 3.74 -0.29
CA SER A 176 -16.41 4.80 0.66
C SER A 176 -16.58 4.34 2.11
N ARG A 177 -15.55 4.57 2.93
CA ARG A 177 -15.55 4.33 4.39
C ARG A 177 -15.80 2.87 4.82
N LYS A 178 -15.40 1.90 3.99
CA LYS A 178 -15.26 0.50 4.39
C LYS A 178 -13.84 0.25 4.90
N GLU A 179 -13.74 -0.22 6.13
CA GLU A 179 -12.48 -0.29 6.89
C GLU A 179 -11.73 -1.60 6.62
N ASP A 180 -12.46 -2.66 6.34
CA ASP A 180 -11.93 -3.92 5.84
C ASP A 180 -11.49 -3.81 4.38
N ILE A 181 -10.41 -4.49 4.02
CA ILE A 181 -9.95 -4.59 2.63
C ILE A 181 -10.79 -5.62 1.88
N LEU A 182 -11.62 -5.17 0.94
CA LEU A 182 -12.59 -6.03 0.25
C LEU A 182 -11.95 -7.03 -0.74
N GLU A 183 -10.85 -6.63 -1.35
CA GLU A 183 -10.13 -7.42 -2.37
C GLU A 183 -8.74 -7.84 -1.87
N LEU A 184 -8.63 -8.13 -0.57
CA LEU A 184 -7.37 -8.55 0.04
C LEU A 184 -6.86 -9.83 -0.61
N ALA A 185 -7.78 -10.77 -0.92
CA ALA A 185 -7.42 -12.05 -1.53
C ALA A 185 -6.66 -11.88 -2.85
N GLU A 186 -7.14 -11.00 -3.74
CA GLU A 186 -6.51 -10.78 -5.05
C GLU A 186 -5.18 -10.02 -4.92
N MET A 187 -5.14 -8.95 -4.12
CA MET A 187 -3.92 -8.18 -3.96
C MET A 187 -2.82 -8.98 -3.24
N LEU A 188 -3.18 -9.84 -2.28
CA LEU A 188 -2.22 -10.70 -1.60
C LEU A 188 -1.77 -11.85 -2.49
N LYS A 189 -2.65 -12.43 -3.32
CA LYS A 189 -2.26 -13.41 -4.36
C LYS A 189 -1.14 -12.85 -5.22
N GLU A 190 -1.29 -11.61 -5.71
CA GLU A 190 -0.26 -10.95 -6.52
C GLU A 190 1.09 -10.83 -5.76
N ARG A 191 1.07 -10.46 -4.47
CA ARG A 191 2.30 -10.41 -3.64
C ARG A 191 2.94 -11.77 -3.40
N LEU A 192 2.14 -12.82 -3.21
CA LEU A 192 2.62 -14.18 -3.02
C LEU A 192 3.31 -14.69 -4.29
N LEU A 193 2.74 -14.40 -5.46
CA LEU A 193 3.35 -14.70 -6.75
C LEU A 193 4.64 -13.88 -6.96
N ASP A 194 4.62 -12.57 -6.71
CA ASP A 194 5.83 -11.72 -6.78
C ASP A 194 6.98 -12.32 -5.98
N ARG A 195 6.70 -12.78 -4.75
CA ARG A 195 7.69 -13.42 -3.89
C ARG A 195 8.17 -14.77 -4.43
N ALA A 196 7.26 -15.62 -4.89
CA ALA A 196 7.59 -16.94 -5.43
C ALA A 196 8.52 -16.83 -6.65
N PHE A 197 8.17 -15.98 -7.61
CA PHE A 197 8.99 -15.76 -8.81
C PHE A 197 10.32 -15.07 -8.50
N ALA A 198 10.33 -14.11 -7.57
CA ALA A 198 11.58 -13.48 -7.13
C ALA A 198 12.54 -14.49 -6.47
N ASN A 199 12.01 -15.40 -5.64
CA ASN A 199 12.80 -16.46 -5.01
C ASN A 199 13.33 -17.46 -6.05
N GLN A 200 12.47 -17.94 -6.96
CA GLN A 200 12.86 -18.83 -8.05
C GLN A 200 14.03 -18.23 -8.84
N LYS A 201 13.93 -16.95 -9.22
CA LYS A 201 14.97 -16.26 -9.99
C LYS A 201 16.27 -16.07 -9.21
N ALA A 202 16.20 -15.81 -7.91
CA ALA A 202 17.36 -15.50 -7.09
C ALA A 202 18.17 -16.74 -6.67
N ALA A 203 17.52 -17.89 -6.55
CA ALA A 203 18.13 -19.10 -6.00
C ALA A 203 18.15 -20.29 -6.98
N GLU A 204 17.56 -20.16 -8.17
CA GLU A 204 17.28 -21.29 -9.09
C GLU A 204 16.47 -22.42 -8.41
N ASP A 205 15.77 -22.08 -7.34
CA ASP A 205 14.91 -22.96 -6.54
C ASP A 205 13.59 -23.25 -7.27
N PRO A 206 12.85 -24.31 -6.89
CA PRO A 206 11.51 -24.56 -7.41
C PRO A 206 10.56 -23.38 -7.16
N LEU A 207 9.62 -23.15 -8.08
CA LEU A 207 8.59 -22.11 -7.94
C LEU A 207 7.61 -22.48 -6.83
N VAL A 208 7.91 -22.02 -5.61
CA VAL A 208 7.12 -22.30 -4.41
C VAL A 208 6.67 -21.02 -3.72
N LEU A 209 5.48 -21.06 -3.15
CA LEU A 209 4.97 -19.98 -2.31
C LEU A 209 5.76 -19.87 -1.00
N PRO A 210 5.84 -18.67 -0.40
CA PRO A 210 6.42 -18.51 0.94
C PRO A 210 5.60 -19.29 1.98
N SER A 211 6.25 -20.13 2.78
CA SER A 211 5.64 -20.91 3.86
C SER A 211 5.14 -20.05 5.03
N ASN A 212 5.68 -18.82 5.18
CA ASN A 212 5.33 -17.93 6.28
C ASN A 212 4.95 -16.53 5.78
N ILE A 213 3.89 -15.97 6.37
CA ILE A 213 3.41 -14.61 6.10
C ILE A 213 3.43 -13.82 7.40
N LEU A 214 4.28 -12.78 7.46
CA LEU A 214 4.25 -11.77 8.51
C LEU A 214 3.51 -10.54 8.00
N PHE A 215 2.27 -10.35 8.45
CA PHE A 215 1.34 -9.36 7.91
C PHE A 215 1.13 -8.19 8.88
N TYR A 216 1.38 -6.96 8.43
CA TYR A 216 1.13 -5.73 9.19
C TYR A 216 -0.03 -4.93 8.57
N ARG A 217 -1.12 -4.73 9.33
CA ARG A 217 -2.32 -3.98 8.92
C ARG A 217 -2.39 -2.61 9.64
N ASP A 218 -2.28 -1.50 8.92
CA ASP A 218 -2.38 -0.13 9.46
C ASP A 218 -3.80 0.45 9.38
N GLY A 219 -4.12 1.49 10.14
CA GLY A 219 -5.32 2.29 9.88
C GLY A 219 -6.63 1.71 10.41
N VAL A 220 -6.58 0.74 11.33
CA VAL A 220 -7.78 0.11 11.93
C VAL A 220 -7.80 0.34 13.44
N SER A 221 -8.97 0.68 13.99
CA SER A 221 -9.18 0.81 15.44
C SER A 221 -9.51 -0.53 16.11
N GLU A 222 -9.30 -0.64 17.42
CA GLU A 222 -9.60 -1.87 18.19
C GLU A 222 -11.02 -2.38 18.01
N SER A 223 -11.99 -1.46 17.93
CA SER A 223 -13.41 -1.77 17.70
C SER A 223 -13.71 -2.52 16.39
N GLN A 224 -12.76 -2.53 15.45
CA GLN A 224 -12.89 -3.13 14.13
C GLN A 224 -12.09 -4.45 14.01
N TYR A 225 -11.38 -4.89 15.04
CA TYR A 225 -10.57 -6.11 14.99
C TYR A 225 -11.40 -7.36 14.65
N ASP A 226 -12.63 -7.43 15.15
CA ASP A 226 -13.54 -8.53 14.83
C ASP A 226 -14.00 -8.53 13.37
N ILE A 227 -14.03 -7.35 12.72
CA ILE A 227 -14.28 -7.27 11.27
C ILE A 227 -13.09 -7.88 10.53
N LEU A 228 -11.86 -7.56 10.92
CA LEU A 228 -10.66 -8.15 10.31
C LEU A 228 -10.63 -9.68 10.46
N ARG A 229 -10.98 -10.19 11.65
CA ARG A 229 -11.05 -11.64 11.91
C ARG A 229 -12.02 -12.37 10.98
N ARG A 230 -13.19 -11.78 10.72
CA ARG A 230 -14.26 -12.42 9.97
C ARG A 230 -14.19 -12.14 8.47
N ARG A 231 -13.55 -11.04 8.05
CA ARG A 231 -13.56 -10.59 6.65
C ARG A 231 -12.18 -10.55 6.00
N GLU A 232 -11.10 -10.27 6.71
CA GLU A 232 -9.75 -10.23 6.13
C GLU A 232 -8.97 -11.53 6.33
N LEU A 233 -8.97 -12.13 7.52
CA LEU A 233 -8.23 -13.38 7.77
C LEU A 233 -8.64 -14.53 6.83
N PRO A 234 -9.93 -14.78 6.56
CA PRO A 234 -10.31 -15.84 5.62
C PRO A 234 -9.85 -15.56 4.18
N GLN A 235 -9.74 -14.27 3.80
CA GLN A 235 -9.19 -13.88 2.50
C GLN A 235 -7.71 -14.24 2.35
N VAL A 236 -6.94 -14.32 3.44
CA VAL A 236 -5.54 -14.75 3.39
C VAL A 236 -5.45 -16.22 2.93
N GLN A 237 -6.29 -17.11 3.46
CA GLN A 237 -6.34 -18.50 3.00
C GLN A 237 -6.81 -18.58 1.53
N ILE A 238 -7.81 -17.79 1.15
CA ILE A 238 -8.26 -17.71 -0.24
C ILE A 238 -7.11 -17.26 -1.17
N ALA A 239 -6.37 -16.22 -0.78
CA ALA A 239 -5.23 -15.71 -1.55
C ALA A 239 -4.18 -16.81 -1.78
N TYR A 240 -3.85 -17.54 -0.72
CA TYR A 240 -2.84 -18.59 -0.76
C TYR A 240 -3.27 -19.77 -1.65
N ASN A 241 -4.52 -20.24 -1.50
CA ASN A 241 -5.10 -21.24 -2.39
C ASN A 241 -5.13 -20.78 -3.85
N LYS A 242 -5.52 -19.53 -4.12
CA LYS A 242 -5.54 -18.96 -5.46
C LYS A 242 -4.15 -18.83 -6.08
N ALA A 243 -3.16 -18.40 -5.30
CA ALA A 243 -1.78 -18.30 -5.76
C ALA A 243 -1.21 -19.68 -6.08
N PHE A 244 -1.47 -20.67 -5.21
CA PHE A 244 -1.02 -22.05 -5.43
C PHE A 244 -1.63 -22.64 -6.69
N ARG A 245 -2.94 -22.49 -6.86
CA ARG A 245 -3.65 -22.89 -8.08
C ARG A 245 -3.06 -22.23 -9.31
N SER A 246 -2.80 -20.92 -9.27
CA SER A 246 -2.18 -20.18 -10.38
C SER A 246 -0.80 -20.74 -10.76
N ILE A 247 0.01 -21.15 -9.79
CA ILE A 247 1.28 -21.83 -10.06
C ILE A 247 1.03 -23.19 -10.69
N GLN A 248 0.09 -24.00 -10.19
CA GLN A 248 -0.17 -25.34 -10.74
C GLN A 248 -0.76 -25.29 -12.16
N ASP A 249 -1.63 -24.34 -12.46
CA ASP A 249 -2.25 -24.21 -13.77
C ASP A 249 -1.24 -23.79 -14.86
N ASN A 250 -0.26 -22.93 -14.50
CA ASN A 250 0.72 -22.39 -15.44
C ASN A 250 2.08 -23.13 -15.42
N TYR A 251 2.44 -23.74 -14.29
CA TYR A 251 3.72 -24.42 -14.03
C TYR A 251 3.50 -25.71 -13.23
N PRO A 252 2.83 -26.73 -13.83
CA PRO A 252 2.39 -27.91 -13.11
C PRO A 252 3.53 -28.63 -12.37
N GLN A 253 3.33 -28.86 -11.07
CA GLN A 253 4.26 -29.65 -10.25
C GLN A 253 3.68 -31.06 -10.04
N PRO A 254 4.42 -32.14 -10.35
CA PRO A 254 3.91 -33.51 -10.23
C PRO A 254 3.43 -33.83 -8.80
N GLY A 255 2.23 -34.42 -8.69
CA GLY A 255 1.69 -34.88 -7.41
C GLY A 255 1.04 -33.80 -6.53
N ALA A 256 0.94 -32.55 -6.99
CA ALA A 256 0.24 -31.50 -6.26
C ALA A 256 -1.27 -31.78 -6.15
N THR A 257 -1.81 -31.71 -4.93
CA THR A 257 -3.26 -31.76 -4.70
C THR A 257 -3.83 -30.36 -4.88
N MET A 258 -4.83 -30.21 -5.76
CA MET A 258 -5.43 -28.90 -6.03
C MET A 258 -6.24 -28.41 -4.82
N PRO A 259 -6.09 -27.12 -4.46
CA PRO A 259 -6.86 -26.54 -3.37
C PRO A 259 -8.34 -26.39 -3.74
N PRO A 260 -9.22 -26.23 -2.76
CA PRO A 260 -10.64 -26.03 -3.00
C PRO A 260 -10.90 -24.76 -3.81
N ASN A 261 -12.06 -24.71 -4.48
CA ASN A 261 -12.51 -23.49 -5.14
C ASN A 261 -12.78 -22.39 -4.10
N PRO A 262 -12.47 -21.12 -4.40
CA PRO A 262 -12.70 -20.02 -3.48
C PRO A 262 -14.21 -19.83 -3.23
N ILE A 263 -14.58 -19.58 -1.97
CA ILE A 263 -15.96 -19.23 -1.59
C ILE A 263 -16.09 -17.71 -1.63
N PRO A 264 -17.02 -17.14 -2.42
CA PRO A 264 -17.20 -15.69 -2.47
C PRO A 264 -17.70 -15.16 -1.12
N PRO A 265 -17.32 -13.93 -0.72
CA PRO A 265 -17.81 -13.34 0.52
C PRO A 265 -19.32 -13.09 0.46
N PRO A 266 -20.01 -13.02 1.61
CA PRO A 266 -21.42 -12.65 1.66
C PRO A 266 -21.68 -11.29 0.99
N ASP A 267 -22.64 -11.22 0.06
CA ASP A 267 -23.05 -9.99 -0.61
C ASP A 267 -24.47 -9.57 -0.19
N PHE A 268 -24.55 -8.47 0.57
CA PHE A 268 -25.79 -7.87 1.06
C PHE A 268 -26.24 -6.64 0.27
N SER A 269 -25.57 -6.33 -0.85
CA SER A 269 -25.80 -5.11 -1.62
C SER A 269 -27.20 -5.00 -2.24
N ARG A 270 -27.86 -6.13 -2.48
CA ARG A 270 -29.23 -6.22 -3.04
C ARG A 270 -30.27 -6.55 -1.99
N THR A 271 -29.88 -6.67 -0.72
CA THR A 271 -30.80 -6.95 0.37
C THR A 271 -31.63 -5.72 0.68
N ASP A 272 -32.96 -5.86 0.68
CA ASP A 272 -33.85 -4.80 1.12
C ASP A 272 -33.87 -4.75 2.66
N TRP A 273 -33.30 -3.68 3.19
CA TRP A 273 -33.23 -3.43 4.63
C TRP A 273 -34.36 -2.51 5.13
N GLY A 274 -35.33 -2.14 4.28
CA GLY A 274 -36.31 -1.08 4.54
C GLY A 274 -37.16 -1.25 5.81
N VAL A 275 -37.33 -2.47 6.30
CA VAL A 275 -38.06 -2.80 7.54
C VAL A 275 -37.16 -3.34 8.66
N CYS A 276 -35.85 -3.43 8.42
CA CYS A 276 -34.89 -4.04 9.34
C CYS A 276 -34.27 -3.00 10.26
N SER A 277 -34.29 -3.25 11.58
CA SER A 277 -33.55 -2.39 12.51
C SER A 277 -32.04 -2.46 12.22
N ARG A 278 -31.31 -1.36 12.45
CA ARG A 278 -29.85 -1.34 12.30
C ARG A 278 -29.15 -2.46 13.08
N LYS A 279 -29.65 -2.76 14.30
CA LYS A 279 -29.11 -3.83 15.14
C LYS A 279 -29.29 -5.19 14.47
N HIS A 280 -30.47 -5.47 13.92
CA HIS A 280 -30.72 -6.73 13.23
C HIS A 280 -29.89 -6.85 11.95
N ARG A 281 -29.74 -5.77 11.17
CA ARG A 281 -28.83 -5.76 10.00
C ARG A 281 -27.39 -6.11 10.38
N VAL A 282 -26.83 -5.42 11.38
CA VAL A 282 -25.44 -5.66 11.83
C VAL A 282 -25.24 -7.10 12.29
N GLU A 283 -26.21 -7.65 13.03
CA GLU A 283 -26.14 -9.04 13.51
C GLU A 283 -26.24 -10.05 12.36
N THR A 284 -27.13 -9.83 11.39
CA THR A 284 -27.26 -10.68 10.21
C THR A 284 -26.00 -10.66 9.35
N GLU A 285 -25.44 -9.46 9.08
CA GLU A 285 -24.17 -9.32 8.37
C GLU A 285 -23.05 -10.05 9.12
N LYS A 286 -22.99 -9.88 10.45
CA LYS A 286 -22.00 -10.54 11.31
C LYS A 286 -22.06 -12.06 11.20
N ASN A 287 -23.24 -12.65 11.41
CA ASN A 287 -23.42 -14.10 11.42
C ASN A 287 -23.08 -14.73 10.06
N ALA A 288 -23.38 -14.04 8.96
CA ALA A 288 -23.00 -14.50 7.64
C ALA A 288 -21.48 -14.46 7.39
N ASP A 289 -20.80 -13.39 7.83
CA ASP A 289 -19.33 -13.34 7.74
C ASP A 289 -18.68 -14.45 8.59
N GLU A 290 -19.21 -14.75 9.79
CA GLU A 290 -18.72 -15.84 10.65
C GLU A 290 -18.92 -17.21 10.01
N ALA A 291 -20.10 -17.46 9.45
CA ALA A 291 -20.39 -18.69 8.73
C ALA A 291 -19.48 -18.84 7.50
N TRP A 292 -19.23 -17.76 6.77
CA TRP A 292 -18.31 -17.75 5.62
C TRP A 292 -16.86 -18.06 6.03
N ALA A 293 -16.37 -17.42 7.09
CA ALA A 293 -15.04 -17.70 7.64
C ALA A 293 -14.90 -19.16 8.08
N ALA A 294 -15.91 -19.71 8.76
CA ALA A 294 -15.94 -21.11 9.20
C ALA A 294 -15.96 -22.08 8.01
N GLN A 295 -16.71 -21.76 6.94
CA GLN A 295 -16.74 -22.58 5.73
C GLN A 295 -15.37 -22.64 5.06
N ILE A 296 -14.66 -21.51 4.95
CA ILE A 296 -13.30 -21.47 4.39
C ILE A 296 -12.36 -22.32 5.21
N ALA A 297 -12.36 -22.16 6.54
CA ALA A 297 -11.50 -22.94 7.43
C ALA A 297 -11.76 -24.45 7.36
N ALA A 298 -13.02 -24.86 7.13
CA ALA A 298 -13.42 -26.25 7.02
C ALA A 298 -13.22 -26.88 5.63
N GLN A 299 -12.83 -26.10 4.60
CA GLN A 299 -12.65 -26.68 3.26
C GLN A 299 -11.52 -27.73 3.28
N PRO A 300 -11.73 -28.92 2.67
CA PRO A 300 -10.67 -29.91 2.53
C PRO A 300 -9.58 -29.37 1.60
N ASN A 301 -8.33 -29.82 1.80
CA ASN A 301 -7.18 -29.49 0.95
C ASN A 301 -6.83 -28.00 0.87
N ASN A 302 -7.19 -27.20 1.88
CA ASN A 302 -6.58 -25.88 2.07
C ASN A 302 -5.06 -26.02 2.11
N VAL A 303 -4.34 -25.22 1.32
CA VAL A 303 -2.88 -25.29 1.29
C VAL A 303 -2.33 -24.68 2.58
N PRO A 304 -1.45 -25.38 3.32
CA PRO A 304 -0.95 -24.91 4.60
C PRO A 304 0.09 -23.78 4.43
N PHE A 305 0.07 -22.86 5.38
CA PHE A 305 1.08 -21.82 5.61
C PHE A 305 0.97 -21.33 7.05
N ASN A 306 1.99 -20.65 7.54
CA ASN A 306 1.95 -20.00 8.85
C ASN A 306 1.72 -18.50 8.69
N LEU A 307 0.79 -17.94 9.47
CA LEU A 307 0.45 -16.52 9.47
C LEU A 307 0.71 -15.91 10.83
N THR A 308 1.43 -14.80 10.86
CA THR A 308 1.35 -13.83 11.96
C THR A 308 0.73 -12.55 11.45
N TYR A 309 -0.45 -12.21 11.94
CA TYR A 309 -1.21 -11.02 11.55
C TYR A 309 -1.19 -10.01 12.68
N VAL A 310 -0.59 -8.85 12.44
CA VAL A 310 -0.38 -7.78 13.42
C VAL A 310 -1.07 -6.50 12.94
N VAL A 311 -1.94 -5.94 13.75
CA VAL A 311 -2.53 -4.61 13.52
C VAL A 311 -1.64 -3.54 14.10
N VAL A 312 -1.44 -2.45 13.36
CA VAL A 312 -0.60 -1.31 13.72
C VAL A 312 -1.48 -0.09 13.98
N GLY A 313 -1.52 0.36 15.22
CA GLY A 313 -2.18 1.58 15.66
C GLY A 313 -1.19 2.74 15.84
N LYS A 314 -1.10 3.64 14.85
CA LYS A 314 -0.22 4.84 14.93
C LYS A 314 -0.90 6.09 15.52
N ARG A 315 -2.20 6.02 15.82
CA ARG A 315 -3.02 7.14 16.34
C ARG A 315 -3.81 6.69 17.57
N HIS A 316 -3.28 6.99 18.74
CA HIS A 316 -3.88 6.71 20.05
C HIS A 316 -3.48 7.80 21.06
N ASN A 317 -4.02 7.72 22.27
CA ASN A 317 -3.83 8.72 23.31
C ASN A 317 -2.70 8.38 24.30
N THR A 318 -2.19 7.15 24.29
CA THR A 318 -1.07 6.69 25.14
C THR A 318 0.23 7.43 24.82
N ARG A 319 0.95 7.91 25.84
CA ARG A 319 2.26 8.58 25.74
C ARG A 319 3.20 8.02 26.79
N PHE A 320 4.49 8.00 26.48
CA PHE A 320 5.54 7.51 27.37
C PHE A 320 6.54 8.61 27.65
N TYR A 321 6.98 8.68 28.90
CA TYR A 321 7.94 9.67 29.37
C TYR A 321 9.07 8.94 30.11
N PRO A 322 10.33 9.36 29.91
CA PRO A 322 11.45 8.76 30.62
C PRO A 322 11.39 9.12 32.11
N ASP A 323 11.55 8.14 32.97
CA ASP A 323 11.68 8.29 34.43
C ASP A 323 13.15 8.39 34.88
N ALA A 324 14.08 8.00 34.01
CA ALA A 324 15.52 8.03 34.27
C ALA A 324 16.31 8.69 33.11
N LYS A 325 17.48 9.26 33.43
CA LYS A 325 18.30 9.98 32.45
C LYS A 325 18.89 9.04 31.39
N GLU A 326 19.11 7.76 31.73
CA GLU A 326 19.72 6.78 30.82
C GLU A 326 18.80 6.42 29.65
N VAL A 327 17.48 6.46 29.87
CA VAL A 327 16.46 6.17 28.85
C VAL A 327 15.91 7.42 28.16
N GLN A 328 16.32 8.60 28.63
CA GLN A 328 15.94 9.87 28.03
C GLN A 328 16.64 10.10 26.69
N GLY A 329 15.84 10.29 25.65
CA GLY A 329 16.24 10.73 24.32
C GLY A 329 16.06 12.23 24.13
N SER A 330 15.94 12.67 22.88
CA SER A 330 15.80 14.09 22.56
C SER A 330 14.43 14.65 22.95
N LYS A 331 14.43 15.94 23.30
CA LYS A 331 13.23 16.74 23.62
C LYS A 331 12.34 16.15 24.72
N GLY A 332 12.93 15.43 25.67
CA GLY A 332 12.21 14.84 26.81
C GLY A 332 11.42 13.56 26.48
N ASN A 333 11.66 12.96 25.31
CA ASN A 333 11.09 11.68 24.93
C ASN A 333 11.99 10.52 25.37
N VAL A 334 11.49 9.30 25.30
CA VAL A 334 12.30 8.09 25.50
C VAL A 334 13.22 7.86 24.29
N LYS A 335 14.34 7.15 24.47
CA LYS A 335 15.20 6.71 23.37
C LYS A 335 14.45 5.73 22.43
N PRO A 336 14.79 5.71 21.13
CA PRO A 336 14.28 4.69 20.22
C PRO A 336 14.59 3.27 20.75
N GLY A 337 13.63 2.36 20.62
CA GLY A 337 13.71 0.99 21.12
C GLY A 337 12.95 0.71 22.41
N LEU A 338 12.25 1.70 22.98
CA LEU A 338 11.29 1.45 24.06
C LEU A 338 10.22 0.46 23.59
N VAL A 339 10.04 -0.61 24.36
CA VAL A 339 8.93 -1.55 24.24
C VAL A 339 8.15 -1.54 25.56
N VAL A 340 6.82 -1.49 25.47
CA VAL A 340 5.92 -1.66 26.62
C VAL A 340 4.88 -2.71 26.27
N ASP A 341 5.01 -3.89 26.87
CA ASP A 341 4.19 -5.08 26.63
C ASP A 341 3.45 -5.55 27.90
N GLN A 342 3.58 -4.82 29.02
CA GLN A 342 2.98 -5.15 30.32
C GLN A 342 2.22 -3.97 30.93
N VAL A 343 1.36 -4.28 31.91
CA VAL A 343 0.57 -3.36 32.76
C VAL A 343 -0.54 -2.59 32.05
N ILE A 344 -0.25 -1.97 30.90
CA ILE A 344 -1.17 -1.13 30.14
C ILE A 344 -1.58 -1.73 28.78
N THR A 345 -1.18 -2.98 28.56
CA THR A 345 -1.48 -3.80 27.38
C THR A 345 -2.67 -4.72 27.65
N HIS A 346 -3.14 -5.41 26.61
CA HIS A 346 -4.30 -6.30 26.71
C HIS A 346 -3.99 -7.51 27.61
N PRO A 347 -4.88 -7.87 28.56
CA PRO A 347 -4.58 -8.91 29.55
C PRO A 347 -4.48 -10.34 29.00
N TYR A 348 -5.03 -10.59 27.80
CA TYR A 348 -5.13 -11.93 27.20
C TYR A 348 -4.51 -12.06 25.80
N SER A 349 -4.12 -10.94 25.19
CA SER A 349 -3.68 -10.94 23.79
C SER A 349 -2.29 -10.35 23.73
N MET A 350 -1.51 -10.80 22.75
CA MET A 350 -0.16 -10.32 22.56
C MET A 350 -0.20 -8.96 21.84
N ASP A 351 -0.03 -7.90 22.61
CA ASP A 351 0.13 -6.54 22.12
C ASP A 351 1.26 -5.79 22.84
N PHE A 352 1.81 -4.79 22.17
CA PHE A 352 2.90 -3.98 22.72
C PHE A 352 2.92 -2.60 22.08
N TYR A 353 3.44 -1.62 22.82
CA TYR A 353 3.82 -0.33 22.28
C TYR A 353 5.30 -0.32 21.94
N LEU A 354 5.66 0.28 20.81
CA LEU A 354 7.04 0.44 20.39
C LEU A 354 7.32 1.89 19.98
N GLN A 355 8.30 2.52 20.62
CA GLN A 355 8.85 3.79 20.17
C GLN A 355 10.10 3.55 19.33
N SER A 356 9.95 3.33 18.03
CA SER A 356 11.04 2.98 17.11
C SER A 356 11.86 4.16 16.58
N HIS A 357 11.46 5.40 16.88
CA HIS A 357 12.00 6.60 16.24
C HIS A 357 12.39 7.67 17.25
N GLU A 358 13.28 8.55 16.81
CA GLU A 358 13.62 9.76 17.54
C GLU A 358 12.60 10.86 17.25
N ALA A 359 11.96 11.41 18.28
CA ALA A 359 10.98 12.47 18.12
C ALA A 359 11.65 13.82 17.84
N ILE A 360 11.56 14.27 16.59
CA ILE A 360 12.13 15.54 16.15
C ILE A 360 11.39 16.73 16.77
N GLN A 361 10.10 16.63 17.10
CA GLN A 361 9.33 17.71 17.70
C GLN A 361 8.16 17.16 18.51
N GLY A 362 7.90 17.79 19.66
CA GLY A 362 6.80 17.42 20.55
C GLY A 362 7.01 16.07 21.24
N THR A 363 5.92 15.51 21.76
CA THR A 363 5.91 14.20 22.39
C THR A 363 5.74 13.10 21.33
N ALA A 364 6.61 12.10 21.39
CA ALA A 364 6.58 10.92 20.54
C ALA A 364 5.25 10.17 20.70
N ARG A 365 4.82 9.54 19.61
CA ARG A 365 3.74 8.55 19.62
C ARG A 365 4.35 7.19 19.30
N SER A 366 4.40 6.33 20.30
CA SER A 366 4.84 4.94 20.16
C SER A 366 3.74 4.14 19.50
N ALA A 367 3.99 3.55 18.33
CA ALA A 367 2.96 2.75 17.65
C ALA A 367 2.56 1.54 18.53
N HIS A 368 1.25 1.25 18.55
CA HIS A 368 0.67 0.08 19.22
C HIS A 368 0.55 -1.06 18.22
N TYR A 369 1.03 -2.23 18.58
CA TYR A 369 1.00 -3.42 17.75
C TYR A 369 0.16 -4.48 18.44
N PHE A 370 -0.91 -4.94 17.81
CA PHE A 370 -1.81 -5.94 18.35
C PHE A 370 -1.81 -7.19 17.47
N THR A 371 -1.47 -8.35 18.03
CA THR A 371 -1.39 -9.60 17.28
C THR A 371 -2.77 -10.26 17.24
N LEU A 372 -3.39 -10.31 16.05
CA LEU A 372 -4.69 -10.98 15.84
C LEU A 372 -4.54 -12.49 15.69
N GLN A 373 -3.43 -12.94 15.10
CA GLN A 373 -3.13 -14.35 14.84
C GLN A 373 -1.61 -14.56 14.84
N ASN A 374 -1.12 -15.67 15.39
CA ASN A 374 0.31 -15.98 15.51
C ASN A 374 0.58 -17.49 15.28
N ASN A 375 0.24 -17.99 14.10
CA ASN A 375 0.49 -19.38 13.72
C ASN A 375 1.95 -19.64 13.37
N MET A 376 2.78 -18.60 13.22
CA MET A 376 4.24 -18.78 13.12
C MET A 376 4.90 -19.06 14.47
N GLY A 377 4.18 -18.92 15.59
CA GLY A 377 4.70 -19.19 16.93
C GLY A 377 5.77 -18.20 17.38
N LEU A 378 5.69 -16.94 16.94
CA LEU A 378 6.66 -15.91 17.34
C LEU A 378 6.50 -15.58 18.83
N SER A 379 7.60 -15.62 19.58
CA SER A 379 7.62 -15.08 20.94
C SER A 379 7.46 -13.56 20.91
N ALA A 380 7.04 -12.97 22.05
CA ALA A 380 6.99 -11.53 22.25
C ALA A 380 8.32 -10.86 21.86
N ASP A 381 9.43 -11.35 22.42
CA ASP A 381 10.77 -10.83 22.13
C ASP A 381 11.14 -10.85 20.65
N ASN A 382 10.83 -11.95 19.95
CA ASN A 382 11.12 -12.06 18.52
C ASN A 382 10.27 -11.08 17.73
N LEU A 383 8.97 -10.96 18.02
CA LEU A 383 8.11 -10.01 17.34
C LEU A 383 8.56 -8.57 17.61
N HIS A 384 8.87 -8.21 18.86
CA HIS A 384 9.40 -6.89 19.24
C HIS A 384 10.66 -6.54 18.42
N ARG A 385 11.64 -7.45 18.37
CA ARG A 385 12.90 -7.27 17.63
C ARG A 385 12.66 -7.11 16.13
N ILE A 386 11.88 -8.01 15.54
CA ILE A 386 11.56 -7.97 14.10
C ILE A 386 10.82 -6.68 13.75
N THR A 387 9.79 -6.32 14.50
CA THR A 387 9.02 -5.10 14.26
C THR A 387 9.90 -3.86 14.38
N HIS A 388 10.76 -3.79 15.41
CA HIS A 388 11.70 -2.69 15.59
C HIS A 388 12.70 -2.59 14.43
N MET A 389 13.31 -3.70 14.04
CA MET A 389 14.21 -3.77 12.89
C MET A 389 13.53 -3.32 11.60
N LEU A 390 12.29 -3.78 11.32
CA LEU A 390 11.52 -3.34 10.15
C LEU A 390 11.21 -1.83 10.15
N CYS A 391 11.29 -1.13 11.29
CA CYS A 391 11.20 0.34 11.32
C CYS A 391 12.46 1.03 10.75
N TYR A 392 13.54 0.29 10.51
CA TYR A 392 14.78 0.79 9.89
C TYR A 392 14.92 0.36 8.43
N ALA A 393 13.99 -0.42 7.87
CA ALA A 393 13.96 -0.77 6.43
C ALA A 393 13.37 0.35 5.53
N TYR A 394 13.02 1.51 6.08
CA TYR A 394 12.37 2.56 5.31
C TYR A 394 13.37 3.26 4.38
N ALA A 395 13.32 2.92 3.09
CA ALA A 395 14.38 3.23 2.13
C ALA A 395 14.57 4.74 1.88
N ARG A 396 13.60 5.59 2.22
CA ARG A 396 13.67 7.06 1.99
C ARG A 396 14.32 7.85 3.12
N ALA A 397 14.76 7.20 4.20
CA ALA A 397 15.38 7.88 5.33
C ALA A 397 16.57 7.07 5.86
N THR A 398 17.50 7.76 6.51
CA THR A 398 18.65 7.15 7.21
C THR A 398 18.42 7.11 8.73
N LYS A 399 17.15 6.99 9.14
CA LYS A 399 16.70 6.97 10.54
C LYS A 399 15.51 6.02 10.68
N GLY A 400 15.34 5.44 11.88
CA GLY A 400 14.15 4.67 12.22
C GLY A 400 12.89 5.51 12.08
N VAL A 401 11.87 4.96 11.39
CA VAL A 401 10.54 5.56 11.25
C VAL A 401 9.64 5.15 12.41
N SER A 402 8.51 5.84 12.58
CA SER A 402 7.66 5.71 13.77
C SER A 402 6.82 4.44 13.87
N TYR A 403 6.78 3.63 12.82
CA TYR A 403 6.16 2.32 12.74
C TYR A 403 6.79 1.52 11.60
N CYS A 404 6.49 0.24 11.47
CA CYS A 404 7.23 -0.67 10.59
C CYS A 404 7.11 -0.25 9.11
N ALA A 405 8.22 -0.37 8.37
CA ALA A 405 8.29 0.07 6.97
C ALA A 405 7.22 -0.56 6.05
N PRO A 406 6.85 -1.86 6.15
CA PRO A 406 5.81 -2.44 5.30
C PRO A 406 4.46 -1.70 5.42
N ALA A 407 4.00 -1.44 6.64
CA ALA A 407 2.78 -0.68 6.89
C ALA A 407 2.92 0.77 6.39
N TYR A 408 4.10 1.38 6.56
CA TYR A 408 4.35 2.72 6.05
C TYR A 408 4.35 2.79 4.51
N TYR A 409 4.82 1.74 3.83
CA TYR A 409 4.75 1.64 2.38
C TYR A 409 3.31 1.54 1.88
N ALA A 410 2.45 0.79 2.56
CA ALA A 410 1.02 0.74 2.23
C ALA A 410 0.35 2.12 2.34
N ASP A 411 0.60 2.86 3.43
CA ASP A 411 0.13 4.25 3.61
C ASP A 411 0.64 5.17 2.47
N LYS A 412 1.87 4.98 2.00
CA LYS A 412 2.42 5.76 0.87
C LYS A 412 1.82 5.40 -0.48
N LEU A 413 1.49 4.13 -0.70
CA LEU A 413 0.78 3.72 -1.91
C LEU A 413 -0.67 4.25 -1.90
N CYS A 414 -1.34 4.23 -0.75
CA CYS A 414 -2.62 4.90 -0.55
C CYS A 414 -2.55 6.41 -0.84
N ASP A 415 -1.53 7.12 -0.33
CA ASP A 415 -1.29 8.52 -0.64
C ASP A 415 -1.06 8.77 -2.14
N ARG A 416 -0.39 7.84 -2.84
CA ARG A 416 -0.24 7.90 -4.29
C ARG A 416 -1.58 7.72 -5.01
N GLY A 417 -2.40 6.76 -4.60
CA GLY A 417 -3.76 6.60 -5.09
C GLY A 417 -4.63 7.84 -4.88
N ARG A 418 -4.46 8.52 -3.74
CA ARG A 418 -5.16 9.79 -3.48
C ARG A 418 -4.77 10.89 -4.46
N ALA A 419 -3.50 10.92 -4.87
CA ALA A 419 -3.05 11.85 -5.89
C ALA A 419 -3.72 11.55 -7.24
N TYR A 420 -3.92 10.28 -7.61
CA TYR A 420 -4.65 9.94 -8.83
C TYR A 420 -6.09 10.43 -8.79
N LEU A 421 -6.81 10.18 -7.69
CA LEU A 421 -8.20 10.60 -7.49
C LEU A 421 -8.37 12.09 -7.11
N ARG A 422 -7.33 12.92 -7.25
CA ARG A 422 -7.38 14.30 -6.74
C ARG A 422 -8.52 15.14 -7.32
N HIS A 423 -8.88 14.93 -8.59
CA HIS A 423 -10.02 15.62 -9.21
C HIS A 423 -11.34 15.38 -8.47
N TYR A 424 -11.59 14.12 -8.07
CA TYR A 424 -12.75 13.77 -7.24
C TYR A 424 -12.70 14.43 -5.86
N TYR A 425 -11.53 14.46 -5.22
CA TYR A 425 -11.41 15.06 -3.88
C TYR A 425 -11.62 16.57 -3.89
N MET A 426 -11.20 17.25 -4.96
CA MET A 426 -11.29 18.70 -5.08
C MET A 426 -12.59 19.17 -5.75
N GLY A 427 -13.44 18.25 -6.24
CA GLY A 427 -14.68 18.61 -6.94
C GLY A 427 -14.43 19.40 -8.22
N VAL A 428 -13.47 18.95 -9.03
CA VAL A 428 -13.11 19.65 -10.27
C VAL A 428 -14.24 19.52 -11.30
N PRO A 429 -14.68 20.62 -11.94
CA PRO A 429 -15.67 20.59 -13.02
C PRO A 429 -15.36 19.57 -14.13
N GLY A 430 -16.34 18.73 -14.44
CA GLY A 430 -16.25 17.64 -15.41
C GLY A 430 -15.70 16.32 -14.85
N PHE A 431 -15.36 16.28 -13.56
CA PHE A 431 -14.91 15.08 -12.84
C PHE A 431 -15.75 14.80 -11.59
N GLU A 432 -16.84 15.55 -11.39
CA GLU A 432 -17.75 15.32 -10.28
C GLU A 432 -18.56 14.02 -10.48
N PRO A 433 -18.86 13.30 -9.39
CA PRO A 433 -19.76 12.16 -9.47
C PRO A 433 -21.17 12.62 -9.88
N ARG A 434 -21.90 11.75 -10.60
CA ARG A 434 -23.32 12.00 -10.89
C ARG A 434 -24.10 12.25 -9.60
N ALA A 435 -25.12 13.08 -9.65
CA ALA A 435 -26.03 13.25 -8.53
C ALA A 435 -26.76 11.93 -8.22
N MET A 436 -27.05 11.70 -6.93
CA MET A 436 -27.92 10.61 -6.52
C MET A 436 -29.34 10.85 -7.07
N ARG A 437 -29.91 9.84 -7.72
CA ARG A 437 -31.26 9.84 -8.27
C ARG A 437 -32.28 9.92 -7.14
N ARG A 438 -33.24 10.84 -7.27
CA ARG A 438 -34.33 11.04 -6.31
C ARG A 438 -35.68 10.87 -7.00
N ALA A 439 -36.62 10.18 -6.36
CA ALA A 439 -37.99 10.09 -6.83
C ALA A 439 -38.75 11.40 -6.53
N LYS A 440 -39.68 11.81 -7.40
CA LYS A 440 -40.62 12.90 -7.13
C LYS A 440 -41.69 12.51 -6.10
N SER A 441 -42.05 11.22 -6.07
CA SER A 441 -42.97 10.60 -5.10
C SER A 441 -42.67 9.09 -5.02
N GLY A 442 -42.85 8.48 -3.84
CA GLY A 442 -42.54 7.05 -3.61
C GLY A 442 -41.10 6.82 -3.11
N PRO A 443 -40.69 5.55 -2.93
CA PRO A 443 -39.34 5.21 -2.48
C PRO A 443 -38.28 5.67 -3.49
N PRO A 444 -37.06 6.01 -3.03
CA PRO A 444 -35.99 6.43 -3.92
C PRO A 444 -35.63 5.31 -4.92
N PRO A 445 -35.28 5.64 -6.17
CA PRO A 445 -35.01 4.66 -7.22
C PRO A 445 -33.67 3.93 -7.03
N GLU A 446 -32.80 4.43 -6.16
CA GLU A 446 -31.56 3.77 -5.76
C GLU A 446 -31.30 3.96 -4.27
N THR A 447 -30.67 2.97 -3.63
CA THR A 447 -30.18 3.08 -2.25
C THR A 447 -28.84 3.81 -2.21
N TYR A 448 -28.43 4.25 -1.03
CA TYR A 448 -27.12 4.89 -0.85
C TYR A 448 -25.96 3.94 -1.10
N GLU A 449 -26.08 2.68 -0.71
CA GLU A 449 -25.10 1.64 -1.02
C GLU A 449 -25.00 1.35 -2.53
N GLN A 450 -26.14 1.31 -3.24
CA GLN A 450 -26.15 1.18 -4.70
C GLN A 450 -25.46 2.37 -5.38
N TYR A 451 -25.80 3.59 -4.96
CA TYR A 451 -25.17 4.80 -5.46
C TYR A 451 -23.64 4.80 -5.30
N ILE A 452 -23.12 4.46 -4.11
CA ILE A 452 -21.66 4.37 -3.89
C ILE A 452 -21.03 3.31 -4.80
N ARG A 453 -21.70 2.17 -5.00
CA ARG A 453 -21.17 1.09 -5.83
C ARG A 453 -21.12 1.48 -7.29
N ASP A 454 -22.16 2.11 -7.80
CA ASP A 454 -22.18 2.62 -9.18
C ASP A 454 -21.05 3.62 -9.40
N ILE A 455 -20.86 4.58 -8.49
CA ILE A 455 -19.73 5.54 -8.58
C ILE A 455 -18.38 4.81 -8.57
N LEU A 456 -18.20 3.79 -7.72
CA LEU A 456 -16.99 2.99 -7.71
C LEU A 456 -16.74 2.31 -9.05
N ILE A 457 -17.78 1.72 -9.65
CA ILE A 457 -17.71 1.06 -10.96
C ILE A 457 -17.35 2.08 -12.04
N ASP A 458 -18.01 3.24 -12.05
CA ASP A 458 -17.75 4.32 -13.01
C ASP A 458 -16.28 4.75 -12.95
N VAL A 459 -15.74 4.96 -11.75
CA VAL A 459 -14.33 5.36 -11.57
C VAL A 459 -13.34 4.28 -12.02
N ARG A 460 -13.65 3.00 -11.77
CA ARG A 460 -12.78 1.88 -12.20
C ARG A 460 -12.71 1.74 -13.72
N HIS A 461 -13.79 2.07 -14.44
CA HIS A 461 -13.84 1.95 -15.89
C HIS A 461 -13.52 3.27 -16.62
N ASP A 462 -13.29 4.35 -15.88
CA ASP A 462 -12.88 5.62 -16.47
C ASP A 462 -11.40 5.56 -16.88
N ALA A 463 -11.16 5.67 -18.19
CA ALA A 463 -9.83 5.69 -18.78
C ALA A 463 -8.93 6.80 -18.23
N HIS A 464 -9.46 7.79 -17.52
CA HIS A 464 -8.66 8.79 -16.82
C HIS A 464 -7.94 8.24 -15.57
N TYR A 465 -8.55 7.29 -14.86
CA TYR A 465 -8.01 6.73 -13.60
C TYR A 465 -7.46 5.30 -13.75
N GLN A 466 -7.87 4.61 -14.81
CA GLN A 466 -7.36 3.28 -15.18
C GLN A 466 -7.05 3.22 -16.69
N PRO A 467 -6.09 4.02 -17.20
CA PRO A 467 -5.82 4.14 -18.65
C PRO A 467 -5.22 2.89 -19.30
N TYR A 468 -4.75 1.91 -18.53
CA TYR A 468 -3.99 0.76 -19.02
C TYR A 468 -4.75 -0.56 -18.84
N TYR A 469 -6.04 -0.58 -19.17
CA TYR A 469 -6.85 -1.80 -19.16
C TYR A 469 -7.52 -1.97 -20.53
N ASP A 470 -7.07 -2.97 -21.27
CA ASP A 470 -7.76 -3.45 -22.48
C ASP A 470 -8.60 -4.68 -22.08
N PRO A 471 -9.93 -4.63 -22.17
CA PRO A 471 -10.78 -5.77 -21.83
C PRO A 471 -10.65 -6.95 -22.80
N GLU A 472 -10.16 -6.74 -24.02
CA GLU A 472 -9.95 -7.80 -25.02
C GLU A 472 -8.59 -8.49 -24.85
N ASP A 473 -7.58 -7.79 -24.32
CA ASP A 473 -6.23 -8.31 -24.05
C ASP A 473 -5.68 -7.69 -22.74
N PRO A 474 -6.19 -8.11 -21.57
CA PRO A 474 -5.78 -7.51 -20.32
C PRO A 474 -4.29 -7.79 -20.07
N PRO A 475 -3.51 -6.77 -19.69
CA PRO A 475 -2.10 -6.97 -19.41
C PRO A 475 -1.93 -8.02 -18.32
N GLN A 476 -0.98 -8.93 -18.54
CA GLN A 476 -0.72 -10.04 -17.63
C GLN A 476 0.49 -9.75 -16.76
N HIS A 477 0.43 -10.13 -15.48
CA HIS A 477 1.57 -10.18 -14.58
C HIS A 477 1.70 -11.59 -14.02
N TYR A 478 2.76 -12.30 -14.40
CA TYR A 478 2.93 -13.74 -14.15
C TYR A 478 1.76 -14.62 -14.63
N GLY A 479 1.19 -14.30 -15.79
CA GLY A 479 0.06 -15.06 -16.36
C GLY A 479 -1.27 -14.85 -15.64
N VAL A 480 -1.40 -13.75 -14.88
CA VAL A 480 -2.65 -13.32 -14.23
C VAL A 480 -3.01 -11.92 -14.68
N ASP A 481 -4.29 -11.70 -14.97
CA ASP A 481 -4.84 -10.38 -15.28
C ASP A 481 -4.42 -9.33 -14.25
N ARG A 482 -3.78 -8.29 -14.75
CA ARG A 482 -3.29 -7.18 -13.93
C ARG A 482 -4.39 -6.15 -13.73
N GLN A 483 -4.70 -5.86 -12.46
CA GLN A 483 -5.76 -4.91 -12.09
C GLN A 483 -5.22 -3.62 -11.44
N ASN A 484 -3.90 -3.43 -11.39
CA ASN A 484 -3.32 -2.19 -10.87
C ASN A 484 -3.59 -1.01 -11.81
N PRO A 485 -3.88 0.19 -11.30
CA PRO A 485 -4.28 1.32 -12.15
C PRO A 485 -3.13 1.98 -12.89
N TRP A 486 -1.89 1.78 -12.43
CA TRP A 486 -0.69 2.33 -13.08
C TRP A 486 -0.28 1.49 -14.30
N HIS A 487 0.74 1.92 -15.04
CA HIS A 487 1.29 1.17 -16.17
C HIS A 487 2.20 0.02 -15.71
N TYR A 488 2.16 -1.13 -16.40
CA TYR A 488 2.86 -2.39 -16.02
C TYR A 488 4.37 -2.25 -15.78
N ASN A 489 5.06 -1.35 -16.49
CA ASN A 489 6.49 -1.03 -16.24
C ASN A 489 6.81 -0.71 -14.77
N LEU A 490 5.81 -0.30 -13.97
CA LEU A 490 6.00 0.08 -12.57
C LEU A 490 5.70 -1.05 -11.56
N ASP A 491 5.20 -2.21 -12.00
CA ASP A 491 4.71 -3.27 -11.09
C ASP A 491 5.76 -3.81 -10.13
N ASN A 492 6.98 -4.01 -10.62
CA ASN A 492 8.07 -4.59 -9.84
C ASN A 492 8.93 -3.52 -9.17
N THR A 493 8.37 -2.34 -8.89
CA THR A 493 9.14 -1.18 -8.42
C THR A 493 8.48 -0.51 -7.22
N MET A 494 9.25 0.28 -6.47
CA MET A 494 8.72 1.15 -5.42
C MET A 494 8.43 2.58 -5.94
N PHE A 495 7.83 2.70 -7.13
CA PHE A 495 7.57 3.99 -7.80
C PHE A 495 6.73 4.98 -6.95
N TYR A 496 5.96 4.47 -5.98
CA TYR A 496 5.13 5.26 -5.07
C TYR A 496 5.95 6.05 -4.02
N LEU A 497 7.23 5.71 -3.84
CA LEU A 497 8.16 6.36 -2.91
C LEU A 497 8.62 7.77 -3.31
#